data_AF-A0A127PCL2-F1
#
_entry.id   AF-A0A127PCL2-F1
#
_cell.length_a   1.000
_cell.length_b   1.000
_cell.length_c   1.000
_cell.angle_alpha   90.00
_cell.angle_beta   90.00
_cell.angle_gamma   90.00
#
_symmetry.space_group_name_H-M   'P 1'
#
loop_
_entity.id
_entity.type
_entity.pdbx_description
1 polymer ?
#
loop_
_entity_poly.entity_id
_entity_poly.type
_entity_poly.pdbx_seq_one_letter_code
_entity_poly.pdbx_strand_id
1 'polypeptide(L)'
;MIERMPDAEIPVTWESIIAHAKKKVGHGFNRQMLSQKEWNGRKLIAEAFSEAKEVQRQTQNNTTLKYKTAPRAVLQKRIGDLEAKNLALQEELEKVRAQQIDRLDVFLNTPCDLRKLLGDFYKAKS
;
A
#
# COMPACT_ATOMS: atom_id res chain seq x y z
N MET A 1 -18.93 8.20 2.69
CA MET A 1 -18.14 9.35 3.17
C MET A 1 -16.94 8.76 3.90
N ILE A 2 -15.73 8.85 3.33
CA ILE A 2 -14.53 8.27 3.96
C ILE A 2 -14.04 9.31 4.97
N GLU A 3 -14.22 9.05 6.25
CA GLU A 3 -13.61 9.84 7.33
C GLU A 3 -12.10 9.85 7.13
N ARG A 4 -11.55 11.03 6.84
CA ARG A 4 -10.11 11.23 6.77
C ARG A 4 -9.57 11.32 8.19
N MET A 5 -8.46 10.64 8.45
CA MET A 5 -7.79 10.72 9.75
C MET A 5 -7.45 12.18 10.09
N PRO A 6 -7.66 12.62 11.36
CA PRO A 6 -7.40 13.99 11.80
C PRO A 6 -5.94 14.43 11.60
N ASP A 7 -5.02 13.47 11.50
CA ASP A 7 -3.58 13.74 11.36
C ASP A 7 -3.17 14.17 9.95
N ALA A 8 -4.01 13.94 8.92
CA ALA A 8 -3.68 14.29 7.54
C ALA A 8 -3.77 15.81 7.26
N GLU A 9 -4.50 16.56 8.08
CA GLU A 9 -4.76 17.99 7.86
C GLU A 9 -3.86 18.92 8.68
N ILE A 10 -3.21 18.42 9.74
CA ILE A 10 -2.32 19.26 10.56
C ILE A 10 -0.97 19.37 9.84
N PRO A 11 -0.54 20.59 9.46
CA PRO A 11 0.72 20.73 8.78
C PRO A 11 1.89 20.42 9.73
N VAL A 12 2.80 19.53 9.31
CA VAL A 12 4.06 19.27 10.02
C VAL A 12 4.89 20.55 9.98
N THR A 13 4.95 21.28 11.08
CA THR A 13 5.66 22.56 11.20
C THR A 13 6.33 22.60 12.57
N TRP A 14 7.34 23.45 12.73
CA TRP A 14 7.98 23.57 14.04
C TRP A 14 7.00 24.17 15.06
N GLU A 15 6.12 25.06 14.63
CA GLU A 15 5.06 25.64 15.44
C GLU A 15 4.07 24.58 15.94
N SER A 16 3.65 23.65 15.07
CA SER A 16 2.75 22.56 15.48
C SER A 16 3.41 21.58 16.45
N ILE A 17 4.69 21.28 16.26
CA ILE A 17 5.47 20.43 17.17
C ILE A 17 5.66 21.11 18.52
N ILE A 18 5.98 22.40 18.55
CA ILE A 18 6.15 23.17 19.79
C ILE A 18 4.82 23.23 20.55
N ALA A 19 3.72 23.52 19.85
CA ALA A 19 2.39 23.54 20.45
C ALA A 19 1.99 22.17 21.02
N HIS A 20 2.25 21.08 20.28
CA HIS A 20 1.96 19.73 20.71
C HIS A 20 2.85 19.28 21.89
N ALA A 21 4.14 19.58 21.85
CA ALA A 21 5.07 19.27 22.93
C ALA A 21 4.72 20.05 24.21
N LYS A 22 4.32 21.32 24.08
CA LYS A 22 3.81 22.12 25.20
C LYS A 22 2.53 21.53 25.78
N LYS A 23 1.59 21.07 24.95
CA LYS A 23 0.36 20.40 25.41
C LYS A 23 0.65 19.09 26.14
N LYS A 24 1.61 18.30 25.67
CA LYS A 24 1.89 16.95 26.18
C LYS A 24 2.81 16.94 27.42
N VAL A 25 3.80 17.83 27.46
CA VAL A 25 4.86 17.84 28.49
C VAL A 25 4.77 19.09 29.39
N GLY A 26 3.88 20.03 29.08
CA GLY A 26 3.70 21.27 29.84
C GLY A 26 4.80 22.31 29.63
N HIS A 27 5.87 21.98 28.90
CA HIS A 27 7.02 22.83 28.68
C HIS A 27 7.07 23.39 27.25
N GLY A 28 7.30 24.70 27.14
CA GLY A 28 7.47 25.38 25.84
C GLY A 28 8.89 25.24 25.33
N PHE A 29 9.12 24.34 24.39
CA PHE A 29 10.42 24.19 23.74
C PHE A 29 10.60 25.20 22.60
N ASN A 30 11.82 25.69 22.40
CA ASN A 30 12.17 26.49 21.21
C ASN A 30 12.64 25.58 20.06
N ARG A 31 12.37 25.97 18.81
CA ARG A 31 12.81 25.30 17.58
C ARG A 31 14.30 25.00 17.59
N GLN A 32 15.13 26.00 17.93
CA GLN A 32 16.59 25.83 17.94
C GLN A 32 16.99 24.69 18.88
N MET A 33 16.39 24.65 20.07
CA MET A 33 16.65 23.61 21.06
C MET A 33 16.20 22.23 20.56
N LEU A 34 15.02 22.11 19.97
CA LEU A 34 14.53 20.85 19.39
C LEU A 34 15.38 20.39 18.20
N SER A 35 15.85 21.32 17.38
CA SER A 35 16.65 21.00 16.19
C SER A 35 18.11 20.64 16.49
N GLN A 36 18.67 21.15 17.59
CA GLN A 36 20.09 20.99 17.92
C GLN A 36 20.35 19.92 18.98
N LYS A 37 19.32 19.49 19.72
CA LYS A 37 19.51 18.51 20.79
C LYS A 37 19.87 17.15 20.20
N GLU A 38 21.07 16.71 20.53
CA GLU A 38 21.61 15.43 20.12
C GLU A 38 21.47 14.40 21.24
N TRP A 39 21.13 13.17 20.86
CA TRP A 39 21.18 12.00 21.71
C TRP A 39 22.11 10.99 21.06
N ASN A 40 23.20 10.63 21.74
CA ASN A 40 24.24 9.75 21.18
C ASN A 40 24.76 10.22 19.81
N GLY A 41 24.95 11.54 19.64
CA GLY A 41 25.43 12.15 18.39
C GLY A 41 24.39 12.24 17.27
N ARG A 42 23.10 11.92 17.53
CA ARG A 42 22.01 12.04 16.54
C ARG A 42 20.98 13.07 16.94
N LYS A 43 20.52 13.87 15.97
CA LYS A 43 19.49 14.90 16.18
C LYS A 43 18.11 14.28 15.98
N LEU A 44 17.73 13.37 16.88
CA LEU A 44 16.52 12.53 16.75
C LEU A 44 15.26 13.31 16.39
N ILE A 45 15.06 14.49 16.97
CA ILE A 45 13.87 15.33 16.71
C ILE A 45 13.94 15.98 15.33
N ALA A 46 15.13 16.41 14.89
CA ALA A 46 15.31 16.98 13.55
C ALA A 46 15.20 15.90 12.46
N GLU A 47 15.73 14.71 12.71
CA GLU A 47 15.63 13.55 11.81
C GLU A 47 14.17 13.12 11.65
N ALA A 48 13.46 12.92 12.77
CA ALA A 48 12.03 12.58 12.75
C ALA A 48 11.18 13.70 12.10
N PHE A 49 11.55 14.97 12.27
CA PHE A 49 10.87 16.09 11.59
C PHE A 49 11.05 16.02 10.07
N SER A 50 12.28 15.77 9.60
CA SER A 50 12.57 15.61 8.17
C SER A 50 11.82 14.43 7.57
N GLU A 51 11.81 13.29 8.25
CA GLU A 51 11.07 12.09 7.84
C GLU A 51 9.56 12.38 7.76
N ALA A 52 8.99 12.98 8.80
CA ALA A 52 7.58 13.36 8.81
C ALA A 52 7.22 14.36 7.69
N LYS A 53 8.13 15.29 7.37
CA LYS A 53 7.96 16.22 6.24
C LYS A 53 7.98 15.51 4.88
N GLU A 54 8.85 14.52 4.70
CA GLU A 54 8.89 13.72 3.48
C GLU A 54 7.61 12.90 3.31
N VAL A 55 7.13 12.27 4.38
CA VAL A 55 5.85 11.55 4.39
C VAL A 55 4.69 12.50 4.08
N GLN A 56 4.66 13.70 4.69
CA GLN A 56 3.64 14.71 4.39
C GLN A 56 3.64 15.10 2.90
N ARG A 57 4.82 15.32 2.31
CA ARG A 57 4.96 15.63 0.89
C ARG A 57 4.49 14.49 0.00
N GLN A 58 4.83 13.25 0.33
CA GLN A 58 4.37 12.07 -0.42
C GLN A 58 2.86 11.91 -0.34
N THR A 59 2.27 12.08 0.84
CA THR A 59 0.83 12.03 1.04
C THR A 59 0.14 13.14 0.25
N GLN A 60 0.64 14.38 0.28
CA GLN A 60 0.12 15.47 -0.56
C GLN A 60 0.21 15.13 -2.05
N ASN A 61 1.34 14.62 -2.54
CA ASN A 61 1.50 14.21 -3.94
C ASN A 61 0.57 13.06 -4.34
N ASN A 62 0.30 12.12 -3.44
CA ASN A 62 -0.61 11.01 -3.68
C ASN A 62 -2.09 11.41 -3.60
N THR A 63 -2.42 12.38 -2.74
CA THR A 63 -3.79 12.91 -2.56
C THR A 63 -4.15 13.90 -3.66
N THR A 64 -3.14 14.55 -4.25
CA THR A 64 -3.33 15.41 -5.41
C THR A 64 -3.79 14.52 -6.57
N LEU A 65 -4.99 14.78 -7.08
CA LEU A 65 -5.55 14.07 -8.23
C LEU A 65 -4.55 14.14 -9.38
N LYS A 66 -3.86 13.02 -9.67
CA LYS A 66 -2.74 12.91 -10.64
C LYS A 66 -3.09 13.43 -12.04
N TYR A 67 -4.38 13.56 -12.32
CA TYR A 67 -4.91 13.99 -13.60
C TYR A 67 -5.81 15.24 -13.52
N LYS A 68 -5.75 16.03 -12.43
CA LYS A 68 -6.60 17.22 -12.24
C LYS A 68 -6.49 18.22 -13.40
N THR A 69 -5.30 18.32 -13.98
CA THR A 69 -4.97 19.22 -15.10
C THR A 69 -4.87 18.48 -16.44
N ALA A 70 -5.10 17.18 -16.46
CA ALA A 70 -4.99 16.39 -17.69
C ALA A 70 -6.14 16.73 -18.64
N PRO A 71 -5.88 16.87 -19.96
CA PRO A 71 -6.95 17.06 -20.94
C PRO A 71 -7.94 15.89 -20.91
N ARG A 72 -9.24 16.20 -21.03
CA ARG A 72 -10.33 15.22 -21.02
C ARG A 72 -10.10 14.04 -21.98
N ALA A 73 -9.57 14.31 -23.18
CA ALA A 73 -9.28 13.28 -24.18
C ALA A 73 -8.22 12.26 -23.71
N VAL A 74 -7.19 12.70 -22.97
CA VAL A 74 -6.15 11.82 -22.42
C VAL A 74 -6.74 10.91 -21.35
N LEU A 75 -7.63 11.46 -20.51
CA LEU A 75 -8.34 10.69 -19.49
C LEU A 75 -9.26 9.63 -20.11
N GLN A 76 -10.06 10.00 -21.11
CA GLN A 76 -10.94 9.07 -21.82
C GLN A 76 -10.17 7.93 -22.49
N LYS A 77 -9.06 8.24 -23.16
CA LYS A 77 -8.17 7.22 -23.73
C LYS A 77 -7.66 6.26 -22.66
N ARG A 78 -7.18 6.80 -21.53
CA ARG A 78 -6.64 5.98 -20.45
C ARG A 78 -7.70 5.11 -19.77
N ILE A 79 -8.93 5.63 -19.64
CA ILE A 79 -10.07 4.85 -19.15
C ILE A 79 -10.33 3.68 -20.09
N GLY A 80 -10.43 3.92 -21.40
CA GLY A 80 -10.62 2.86 -22.40
C GLY A 80 -9.50 1.81 -22.38
N ASP A 81 -8.23 2.26 -22.27
CA ASP A 81 -7.09 1.34 -22.15
C ASP A 81 -7.17 0.45 -20.90
N LEU A 82 -7.65 1.00 -19.77
CA LEU A 82 -7.78 0.27 -18.51
C LEU A 82 -8.98 -0.67 -18.52
N GLU A 83 -10.10 -0.26 -19.12
CA GLU A 83 -11.28 -1.10 -19.30
C GLU A 83 -10.98 -2.31 -20.19
N ALA A 84 -10.27 -2.09 -21.31
CA ALA A 84 -9.82 -3.18 -22.19
C ALA A 84 -8.90 -4.17 -21.46
N LYS A 85 -7.98 -3.69 -20.62
CA LYS A 85 -7.11 -4.56 -19.81
C LYS A 85 -7.89 -5.33 -18.77
N ASN A 86 -8.88 -4.71 -18.12
CA ASN A 86 -9.72 -5.40 -17.15
C ASN A 86 -10.53 -6.52 -17.80
N LEU A 87 -11.11 -6.27 -18.98
CA LEU A 87 -11.83 -7.29 -19.73
C LEU A 87 -10.91 -8.45 -20.12
N ALA A 88 -9.72 -8.16 -20.66
CA ALA A 88 -8.74 -9.20 -21.02
C ALA A 88 -8.33 -10.06 -19.82
N LEU A 89 -8.05 -9.42 -18.66
CA LEU A 89 -7.69 -10.14 -17.43
C LEU A 89 -8.86 -10.98 -16.90
N GLN A 90 -10.09 -10.51 -17.02
CA GLN A 90 -11.28 -11.29 -16.65
C GLN A 90 -11.44 -12.54 -17.55
N GLU A 91 -11.23 -12.40 -18.85
CA GLU A 91 -11.26 -13.53 -19.78
C GLU A 91 -10.16 -14.56 -19.48
N GLU A 92 -8.94 -14.11 -19.20
CA GLU A 92 -7.83 -15.00 -18.80
C GLU A 92 -8.15 -15.75 -17.50
N LEU A 93 -8.69 -15.04 -16.51
CA LEU A 93 -9.08 -15.63 -15.23
C LEU A 93 -10.17 -16.70 -15.42
N GLU A 94 -11.14 -16.44 -16.28
CA GLU A 94 -12.21 -17.41 -16.56
C GLU A 94 -11.69 -18.64 -17.32
N LYS A 95 -10.77 -18.46 -18.26
CA LYS A 95 -10.06 -19.58 -18.92
C LYS A 95 -9.31 -20.44 -17.90
N VAL A 96 -8.59 -19.82 -16.97
CA VAL A 96 -7.83 -20.55 -15.94
C VAL A 96 -8.79 -21.30 -15.01
N ARG A 97 -9.91 -20.69 -14.64
CA ARG A 97 -10.95 -21.37 -13.83
C ARG A 97 -11.52 -22.58 -14.54
N ALA A 98 -11.89 -22.45 -15.81
CA ALA A 98 -12.37 -23.57 -16.62
C ALA A 98 -11.36 -24.72 -16.65
N GLN A 99 -10.09 -24.42 -16.92
CA GLN A 99 -9.02 -25.43 -16.92
C GLN A 99 -8.83 -26.12 -15.57
N GLN A 100 -8.97 -25.39 -14.46
CA GLN A 100 -8.86 -25.99 -13.13
C GLN A 100 -10.06 -26.87 -12.80
N ILE A 101 -11.27 -26.46 -13.21
CA ILE A 101 -12.49 -27.26 -13.05
C ILE A 101 -12.38 -28.55 -13.88
N ASP A 102 -11.96 -28.47 -15.14
CA ASP A 102 -11.76 -29.64 -15.99
C ASP A 102 -10.75 -30.62 -15.38
N ARG A 103 -9.65 -30.10 -14.81
CA ARG A 103 -8.66 -30.94 -14.11
C ARG A 103 -9.23 -31.62 -12.88
N LEU A 104 -10.04 -30.90 -12.09
CA LEU A 104 -10.71 -31.47 -10.93
C LEU A 104 -11.73 -32.53 -11.34
N ASP A 105 -12.50 -32.29 -12.40
CA ASP A 105 -13.48 -33.22 -12.92
C ASP A 105 -12.82 -34.52 -13.41
N VAL A 106 -11.74 -34.39 -14.19
CA VAL A 106 -10.93 -35.55 -14.60
C VAL A 106 -10.38 -36.30 -13.39
N PHE A 107 -9.84 -35.59 -12.38
CA PHE A 107 -9.32 -36.24 -11.17
C PHE A 107 -10.40 -37.00 -10.40
N LEU A 108 -11.59 -36.42 -10.23
CA LEU A 108 -12.68 -37.01 -9.47
C LEU A 108 -13.37 -38.16 -10.21
N ASN A 109 -13.49 -38.07 -11.53
CA ASN A 109 -14.21 -39.05 -12.35
C ASN A 109 -13.31 -40.15 -12.93
N THR A 110 -11.98 -40.02 -12.86
CA THR A 110 -11.06 -41.09 -13.28
C THR A 110 -10.88 -42.12 -12.17
N PRO A 111 -11.24 -43.41 -12.38
CA PRO A 111 -10.99 -44.45 -11.40
C PRO A 111 -9.49 -44.62 -11.17
N CYS A 112 -9.01 -44.21 -9.99
CA CYS A 112 -7.62 -44.39 -9.61
C CYS A 112 -7.47 -45.56 -8.65
N ASP A 113 -6.50 -46.45 -8.92
CA ASP A 113 -6.12 -47.50 -7.98
C ASP A 113 -5.38 -46.86 -6.78
N LEU A 114 -6.04 -46.85 -5.62
CA LEU A 114 -5.54 -46.29 -4.36
C LEU A 114 -4.13 -46.80 -3.99
N ARG A 115 -3.76 -48.02 -4.41
CA ARG A 115 -2.45 -48.60 -4.13
C ARG A 115 -1.31 -47.86 -4.84
N LYS A 116 -1.54 -47.39 -6.07
CA LYS A 116 -0.56 -46.59 -6.82
C LYS A 116 -0.42 -45.19 -6.24
N LEU A 117 -1.56 -44.58 -5.88
CA LEU A 117 -1.61 -43.22 -5.34
C LEU A 117 -0.90 -43.10 -3.99
N LEU A 118 -1.09 -44.11 -3.11
CA LEU A 118 -0.34 -44.21 -1.86
C LEU A 118 1.15 -44.49 -2.11
N GLY A 119 1.48 -45.36 -3.06
CA GLY A 119 2.87 -45.67 -3.43
C GLY A 119 3.65 -44.43 -3.91
N ASP A 120 3.03 -43.60 -4.74
CA ASP A 120 3.64 -42.37 -5.26
C ASP A 120 3.75 -41.28 -4.19
N PHE A 121 2.77 -41.17 -3.29
CA PHE A 121 2.82 -40.26 -2.14
C PHE A 121 3.97 -40.59 -1.18
N TYR A 122 4.19 -41.86 -0.87
CA TYR A 122 5.30 -42.28 0.00
C TYR A 122 6.66 -42.15 -0.69
N LYS A 123 6.75 -42.30 -2.01
CA LYS A 123 7.98 -42.05 -2.79
C LYS A 123 8.34 -40.57 -2.89
N ALA A 124 7.36 -39.67 -3.05
CA ALA A 124 7.60 -38.23 -3.14
C ALA A 124 8.02 -37.59 -1.80
N LYS A 125 7.87 -38.32 -0.69
CA LYS A 125 8.20 -37.87 0.67
C LYS A 125 9.54 -38.41 1.19
N SER A 126 10.17 -39.33 0.44
CA SER A 126 11.53 -39.84 0.66
C SER A 126 12.54 -39.03 -0.14
#